data_AF-A0A6G9Y081-F1
#
_entry.id   AF-A0A6G9Y081-F1
#
_cell.length_a   1.000
_cell.length_b   1.000
_cell.length_c   1.000
_cell.angle_alpha   90.00
_cell.angle_beta   90.00
_cell.angle_gamma   90.00
#
_symmetry.space_group_name_H-M   'P 1'
#
loop_
_entity.id
_entity.type
_entity.pdbx_description
1 polymer ?
#
loop_
_entity_poly.entity_id
_entity_poly.type
_entity_poly.pdbx_seq_one_letter_code
_entity_poly.pdbx_strand_id
1 'polypeptide(L)'
;MSKGFVLRYVEAWSTDKAARLLAELEGLGFHLGHPVTGAISEVSAGWETIGEQVFVSRDGLVVDLSLRNRDRLTFQMWFDHQTDIVSSVQRVGNGLVVHEYSFDGLSLDEQQVSVERLASTIFHPATDLRAAVVDLWGATEDLDWDAIVAGGSIPIDPRPELVALAPPLDARHGELSEVPHRRAGELIIRSTL
;
A
#
# COMPACT_ATOMS: atom_id res chain seq x y z
N MET A 1 -10.21 -0.15 -17.39
CA MET A 1 -10.92 -0.33 -16.10
C MET A 1 -9.93 0.11 -15.05
N SER A 2 -10.36 0.98 -14.15
CA SER A 2 -9.52 1.34 -13.02
C SER A 2 -9.32 0.11 -12.12
N LYS A 3 -8.15 0.01 -11.51
CA LYS A 3 -7.72 -1.15 -10.71
C LYS A 3 -7.81 -0.77 -9.25
N GLY A 4 -8.38 -1.67 -8.44
CA GLY A 4 -8.41 -1.47 -7.01
C GLY A 4 -7.00 -1.42 -6.42
N PHE A 5 -6.83 -0.72 -5.30
CA PHE A 5 -5.55 -0.61 -4.62
C PHE A 5 -5.71 -0.34 -3.12
N VAL A 6 -4.62 -0.57 -2.40
CA VAL A 6 -4.43 -0.11 -1.02
C VAL A 6 -3.18 0.74 -0.93
N LEU A 7 -3.29 1.94 -0.35
CA LEU A 7 -2.15 2.80 -0.02
C LEU A 7 -1.94 2.83 1.49
N ARG A 8 -0.68 2.75 1.94
CA ARG A 8 -0.27 3.01 3.33
C ARG A 8 0.88 4.00 3.35
N TYR A 9 0.72 5.10 4.06
CA TYR A 9 1.73 6.13 4.20
C TYR A 9 2.39 6.03 5.57
N VAL A 10 3.69 5.79 5.58
CA VAL A 10 4.46 5.56 6.81
C VAL A 10 5.63 6.54 6.93
N GLU A 11 5.91 6.96 8.17
CA GLU A 11 7.05 7.82 8.50
C GLU A 11 8.27 6.98 8.92
N ALA A 12 9.44 7.64 8.98
CA ALA A 12 10.67 7.06 9.55
C ALA A 12 11.04 5.68 8.97
N TRP A 13 10.92 5.53 7.64
CA TRP A 13 11.21 4.28 6.94
C TRP A 13 12.67 3.84 7.13
N SER A 14 12.87 2.54 7.34
CA SER A 14 14.19 1.97 7.62
C SER A 14 14.29 0.52 7.13
N THR A 15 15.51 -0.02 7.10
CA THR A 15 15.75 -1.43 6.78
C THR A 15 15.00 -2.38 7.73
N ASP A 16 14.92 -2.05 9.03
CA ASP A 16 14.17 -2.86 9.99
C ASP A 16 12.66 -2.85 9.69
N LYS A 17 12.12 -1.70 9.28
CA LYS A 17 10.71 -1.61 8.88
C LYS A 17 10.43 -2.34 7.58
N ALA A 18 11.36 -2.32 6.62
CA ALA A 18 11.28 -3.12 5.40
C ALA A 18 11.23 -4.63 5.73
N ALA A 19 12.11 -5.11 6.61
CA ALA A 19 12.11 -6.51 7.04
C ALA A 19 10.81 -6.90 7.77
N ARG A 20 10.30 -6.03 8.64
CA ARG A 20 9.02 -6.23 9.35
C ARG A 20 7.84 -6.25 8.40
N LEU A 21 7.78 -5.32 7.45
CA LEU A 21 6.73 -5.29 6.42
C LEU A 21 6.64 -6.62 5.70
N LEU A 22 7.78 -7.15 5.23
CA LEU A 22 7.82 -8.43 4.54
C LEU A 22 7.34 -9.59 5.42
N ALA A 23 7.78 -9.64 6.68
CA ALA A 23 7.33 -10.67 7.63
C ALA A 23 5.84 -10.53 7.97
N GLU A 24 5.32 -9.30 8.08
CA GLU A 24 3.91 -9.01 8.30
C GLU A 24 3.08 -9.53 7.12
N LEU A 25 3.44 -9.19 5.88
CA LEU A 25 2.74 -9.64 4.68
C LEU A 25 2.69 -11.18 4.59
N GLU A 26 3.79 -11.86 4.93
CA GLU A 26 3.78 -13.32 5.01
C GLU A 26 2.91 -13.88 6.13
N GLY A 27 2.91 -13.21 7.29
CA GLY A 27 1.99 -13.54 8.39
C GLY A 27 0.51 -13.39 8.03
N LEU A 28 0.19 -12.59 7.01
CA LEU A 28 -1.16 -12.43 6.45
C LEU A 28 -1.49 -13.45 5.35
N GLY A 29 -0.55 -14.36 5.04
CA GLY A 29 -0.74 -15.40 4.03
C GLY A 29 -0.43 -14.97 2.61
N PHE A 30 0.30 -13.88 2.40
CA PHE A 30 0.92 -13.60 1.11
C PHE A 30 2.29 -14.28 1.03
N HIS A 31 2.76 -14.63 -0.16
CA HIS A 31 4.05 -15.29 -0.33
C HIS A 31 4.99 -14.42 -1.15
N LEU A 32 6.19 -14.12 -0.64
CA LEU A 32 7.18 -13.36 -1.41
C LEU A 32 7.77 -14.21 -2.55
N GLY A 33 7.96 -15.50 -2.29
CA GLY A 33 8.36 -16.46 -3.29
C GLY A 33 7.14 -17.08 -3.97
N HIS A 34 7.22 -17.29 -5.28
CA HIS A 34 6.20 -18.03 -6.01
C HIS A 34 5.97 -19.41 -5.34
N PRO A 35 4.73 -19.81 -5.01
CA PRO A 35 4.47 -21.01 -4.19
C PRO A 35 5.06 -22.32 -4.72
N VAL A 36 5.19 -22.47 -6.04
CA VAL A 36 5.83 -23.63 -6.69
C VAL A 36 7.35 -23.53 -6.80
N THR A 37 7.90 -22.41 -7.27
CA THR A 37 9.34 -22.30 -7.60
C THR A 37 10.18 -21.73 -6.45
N GLY A 38 9.54 -21.08 -5.48
CA GLY A 38 10.20 -20.33 -4.41
C GLY A 38 10.90 -19.06 -4.88
N ALA A 39 10.81 -18.70 -6.17
CA ALA A 39 11.50 -17.54 -6.72
C ALA A 39 10.86 -16.24 -6.22
N ILE A 40 11.69 -15.33 -5.72
CA ILE A 40 11.30 -13.98 -5.30
C ILE A 40 11.73 -13.02 -6.40
N SER A 41 10.84 -12.12 -6.81
CA SER A 41 11.05 -11.20 -7.93
C SER A 41 10.80 -9.74 -7.56
N GLU A 42 11.72 -8.89 -8.00
CA GLU A 42 11.48 -7.46 -8.21
C GLU A 42 10.95 -7.25 -9.64
N VAL A 43 10.19 -6.17 -9.83
CA VAL A 43 9.75 -5.73 -11.16
C VAL A 43 10.61 -4.53 -11.55
N SER A 44 11.37 -4.66 -12.63
CA SER A 44 12.28 -3.62 -13.07
C SER A 44 11.53 -2.37 -13.53
N ALA A 45 12.06 -1.21 -13.12
CA ALA A 45 11.64 0.12 -13.58
C ALA A 45 12.64 0.73 -14.58
N GLY A 46 13.67 -0.02 -14.99
CA GLY A 46 14.62 0.44 -16.00
C GLY A 46 13.95 0.59 -17.36
N TRP A 47 14.23 1.68 -18.08
CA TRP A 47 13.58 1.98 -19.36
C TRP A 47 13.61 0.81 -20.37
N GLU A 48 14.73 0.08 -20.42
CA GLU A 48 14.91 -1.04 -21.35
C GLU A 48 14.33 -2.36 -20.86
N THR A 49 14.02 -2.47 -19.57
CA THR A 49 13.59 -3.73 -18.90
C THR A 49 12.31 -3.52 -18.11
N ILE A 50 11.52 -2.50 -18.45
CA ILE A 50 10.34 -2.12 -17.69
C ILE A 50 9.34 -3.28 -17.63
N GLY A 51 8.95 -3.67 -16.41
CA GLY A 51 8.05 -4.81 -16.20
C GLY A 51 8.73 -6.18 -16.17
N GLU A 52 10.03 -6.28 -16.45
CA GLU A 52 10.75 -7.56 -16.35
C GLU A 52 10.94 -7.99 -14.90
N GLN A 53 10.84 -9.31 -14.66
CA GLN A 53 11.12 -9.90 -13.36
C GLN A 53 12.63 -10.08 -13.15
N VAL A 54 13.14 -9.51 -12.07
CA VAL A 54 14.52 -9.69 -11.61
C VAL A 54 14.50 -10.53 -10.35
N PHE A 55 15.09 -11.73 -10.41
CA PHE A 55 15.09 -12.63 -9.26
C PHE A 55 16.11 -12.20 -8.21
N VAL A 56 15.65 -12.12 -6.96
CA VAL A 56 16.44 -11.66 -5.82
C VAL A 56 16.36 -12.64 -4.67
N SER A 57 17.32 -12.54 -3.73
CA SER A 57 17.19 -13.20 -2.44
C SER A 57 16.28 -12.39 -1.52
N ARG A 58 15.76 -13.03 -0.46
CA ARG A 58 14.99 -12.32 0.58
C ARG A 58 15.78 -11.17 1.20
N ASP A 59 17.05 -11.40 1.53
CA ASP A 59 17.90 -10.37 2.13
C ASP A 59 18.19 -9.23 1.15
N GLY A 60 18.33 -9.55 -0.15
CA GLY A 60 18.44 -8.56 -1.21
C GLY A 60 17.20 -7.68 -1.29
N LEU A 61 16.01 -8.31 -1.29
CA LEU A 61 14.73 -7.60 -1.29
C LEU A 61 14.58 -6.67 -0.07
N VAL A 62 15.00 -7.09 1.13
CA VAL A 62 14.98 -6.23 2.33
C VAL A 62 15.89 -5.02 2.18
N VAL A 63 17.10 -5.21 1.66
CA VAL A 63 18.05 -4.10 1.42
C VAL A 63 17.46 -3.12 0.43
N ASP A 64 16.87 -3.61 -0.65
CA ASP A 64 16.31 -2.77 -1.70
C ASP A 64 15.03 -2.06 -1.28
N LEU A 65 14.16 -2.73 -0.52
CA LEU A 65 12.99 -2.12 0.13
C LEU A 65 13.34 -1.07 1.17
N SER A 66 14.58 -1.04 1.68
CA SER A 66 15.00 0.05 2.58
C SER A 66 15.17 1.40 1.85
N LEU A 67 15.10 1.40 0.52
CA LEU A 67 15.16 2.58 -0.34
C LEU A 67 16.37 3.47 -0.07
N ARG A 68 17.50 2.88 0.35
CA ARG A 68 18.73 3.66 0.68
C ARG A 68 19.39 4.26 -0.56
N ASN A 69 19.31 3.55 -1.68
CA ASN A 69 19.99 3.90 -2.94
C ASN A 69 19.02 4.02 -4.13
N ARG A 70 17.71 4.06 -3.87
CA ARG A 70 16.64 4.15 -4.88
C ARG A 70 15.41 4.80 -4.27
N ASP A 71 14.60 5.46 -5.10
CA ASP A 71 13.39 6.16 -4.66
C ASP A 71 12.15 5.26 -4.65
N ARG A 72 12.14 4.21 -5.46
CA ARG A 72 11.04 3.26 -5.59
C ARG A 72 11.57 1.84 -5.74
N LEU A 73 10.82 0.89 -5.20
CA LEU A 73 10.92 -0.51 -5.51
C LEU A 73 9.54 -1.05 -5.89
N THR A 74 9.47 -1.88 -6.91
CA THR A 74 8.29 -2.68 -7.23
C THR A 74 8.67 -4.15 -7.12
N PHE A 75 7.84 -4.95 -6.49
CA PHE A 75 8.08 -6.38 -6.27
C PHE A 75 6.77 -7.16 -6.35
N GLN A 76 6.87 -8.46 -6.59
CA GLN A 76 5.71 -9.34 -6.63
C GLN A 76 5.56 -10.09 -5.32
N MET A 77 4.31 -10.26 -4.92
CA MET A 77 3.89 -11.15 -3.86
C MET A 77 2.74 -12.00 -4.37
N TRP A 78 2.61 -13.21 -3.88
CA TRP A 78 1.72 -14.21 -4.42
C TRP A 78 0.55 -14.43 -3.46
N PHE A 79 -0.65 -14.35 -4.01
CA PHE A 79 -1.88 -14.74 -3.31
C PHE A 79 -2.03 -16.27 -3.32
N ASP A 80 -1.77 -16.87 -4.48
CA ASP A 80 -1.61 -18.31 -4.66
C ASP A 80 -0.60 -18.63 -5.78
N HIS A 81 -0.63 -19.83 -6.35
CA HIS A 81 0.33 -20.24 -7.38
C HIS A 81 0.05 -19.70 -8.80
N GLN A 82 -1.06 -18.99 -9.00
CA GLN A 82 -1.48 -18.41 -10.28
C GLN A 82 -1.71 -16.90 -10.17
N THR A 83 -2.09 -16.41 -8.99
CA THR A 83 -2.41 -15.00 -8.77
C THR A 83 -1.29 -14.32 -7.97
N ASP A 84 -0.70 -13.29 -8.58
CA ASP A 84 0.22 -12.35 -7.93
C ASP A 84 -0.43 -10.98 -7.70
N ILE A 85 0.17 -10.24 -6.78
CA ILE A 85 -0.12 -8.86 -6.43
C ILE A 85 1.18 -8.12 -6.65
N VAL A 86 1.15 -7.15 -7.56
CA VAL A 86 2.28 -6.24 -7.77
C VAL A 86 2.20 -5.14 -6.73
N SER A 87 3.24 -5.04 -5.91
CA SER A 87 3.34 -4.07 -4.83
C SER A 87 4.49 -3.12 -5.07
N SER A 88 4.36 -1.89 -4.60
CA SER A 88 5.45 -0.94 -4.66
C SER A 88 5.64 -0.18 -3.35
N VAL A 89 6.89 0.19 -3.10
CA VAL A 89 7.29 1.01 -1.94
C VAL A 89 8.09 2.18 -2.50
N GLN A 90 7.64 3.39 -2.21
CA GLN A 90 8.21 4.60 -2.81
C GLN A 90 8.38 5.70 -1.75
N ARG A 91 9.52 6.41 -1.83
CA ARG A 91 9.71 7.67 -1.09
C ARG A 91 8.83 8.74 -1.71
N VAL A 92 8.05 9.39 -0.87
CA VAL A 92 7.25 10.56 -1.24
C VAL A 92 7.68 11.75 -0.39
N GLY A 93 7.09 12.92 -0.65
CA GLY A 93 7.46 14.16 0.04
C GLY A 93 7.38 14.06 1.58
N ASN A 94 8.04 14.98 2.26
CA ASN A 94 7.97 15.13 3.74
C ASN A 94 8.47 13.93 4.55
N GLY A 95 9.37 13.11 3.99
CA GLY A 95 9.96 11.96 4.69
C GLY A 95 9.01 10.77 4.85
N LEU A 96 7.92 10.77 4.08
CA LEU A 96 6.97 9.68 4.00
C LEU A 96 7.43 8.62 2.99
N VAL A 97 6.99 7.39 3.23
CA VAL A 97 7.06 6.30 2.27
C VAL A 97 5.64 5.77 2.06
N VAL A 98 5.24 5.62 0.80
CA VAL A 98 3.96 4.99 0.42
C VAL A 98 4.21 3.53 0.08
N HIS A 99 3.37 2.65 0.62
CA HIS A 99 3.24 1.27 0.18
C HIS A 99 1.96 1.17 -0.62
N GLU A 100 2.07 0.73 -1.85
CA GLU A 100 0.96 0.48 -2.75
C GLU A 100 0.84 -1.03 -2.97
N TYR A 101 -0.37 -1.56 -2.79
CA TYR A 101 -0.73 -2.92 -3.16
C TYR A 101 -1.77 -2.84 -4.27
N SER A 102 -1.37 -3.17 -5.49
CA SER A 102 -2.28 -3.13 -6.65
C SER A 102 -3.09 -4.42 -6.71
N PHE A 103 -4.39 -4.29 -6.94
CA PHE A 103 -5.28 -5.43 -7.15
C PHE A 103 -5.54 -5.71 -8.64
N ASP A 104 -4.63 -5.26 -9.50
CA ASP A 104 -4.67 -5.66 -10.89
C ASP A 104 -4.64 -7.18 -11.04
N GLY A 105 -5.48 -7.72 -11.93
CA GLY A 105 -5.55 -9.17 -12.18
C GLY A 105 -6.32 -9.98 -11.14
N LEU A 106 -6.71 -9.40 -10.00
CA LEU A 106 -7.51 -10.09 -8.97
C LEU A 106 -9.00 -10.04 -9.31
N SER A 107 -9.69 -11.15 -9.08
CA SER A 107 -11.16 -11.22 -9.01
C SER A 107 -11.69 -10.45 -7.79
N LEU A 108 -12.97 -10.08 -7.80
CA LEU A 108 -13.58 -9.33 -6.68
C LEU A 108 -13.48 -10.07 -5.33
N ASP A 109 -13.58 -11.40 -5.35
CA ASP A 109 -13.44 -12.21 -4.14
C ASP A 109 -12.00 -12.17 -3.61
N GLU A 110 -10.99 -12.26 -4.51
CA GLU A 110 -9.58 -12.12 -4.15
C GLU A 110 -9.24 -10.72 -3.64
N GLN A 111 -9.87 -9.68 -4.21
CA GLN A 111 -9.74 -8.29 -3.76
C GLN A 111 -10.26 -8.13 -2.33
N GLN A 112 -11.47 -8.63 -2.05
CA GLN A 112 -12.06 -8.57 -0.71
C GLN A 112 -11.19 -9.31 0.31
N VAL A 113 -10.75 -10.53 0.00
CA VAL A 113 -9.86 -11.29 0.89
C VAL A 113 -8.53 -10.58 1.09
N SER A 114 -7.98 -9.95 0.04
CA SER A 114 -6.74 -9.17 0.15
C SER A 114 -6.91 -7.95 1.03
N VAL A 115 -8.03 -7.22 0.91
CA VAL A 115 -8.37 -6.12 1.82
C VAL A 115 -8.55 -6.61 3.25
N GLU A 116 -9.26 -7.71 3.49
CA GLU A 116 -9.44 -8.25 4.84
C GLU A 116 -8.10 -8.63 5.50
N ARG A 117 -7.19 -9.24 4.72
CA ARG A 117 -5.82 -9.54 5.15
C ARG A 117 -5.05 -8.26 5.49
N LEU A 118 -5.01 -7.30 4.56
CA LEU A 118 -4.27 -6.04 4.71
C LEU A 118 -4.89 -5.12 5.77
N ALA A 119 -6.20 -5.19 6.01
CA ALA A 119 -6.93 -4.38 6.98
C ALA A 119 -6.35 -4.52 8.39
N SER A 120 -5.87 -5.70 8.76
CA SER A 120 -5.19 -5.91 10.04
C SER A 120 -3.94 -5.03 10.18
N THR A 121 -3.20 -4.75 9.10
CA THR A 121 -2.04 -3.86 9.11
C THR A 121 -2.40 -2.37 9.09
N ILE A 122 -3.59 -2.04 8.60
CA ILE A 122 -4.13 -0.67 8.56
C ILE A 122 -4.72 -0.29 9.91
N PHE A 123 -5.43 -1.23 10.55
CA PHE A 123 -6.13 -1.00 11.80
C PHE A 123 -5.31 -1.32 13.05
N HIS A 124 -4.17 -1.99 12.92
CA HIS A 124 -3.25 -2.12 14.04
C HIS A 124 -2.51 -0.80 14.23
N PRO A 125 -2.64 -0.13 15.39
CA PRO A 125 -2.10 1.21 15.60
C PRO A 125 -0.58 1.17 15.65
N ALA A 126 0.04 1.32 14.49
CA ALA A 126 1.45 1.61 14.36
C ALA A 126 1.64 3.13 14.49
N THR A 127 2.59 3.56 15.31
CA THR A 127 2.85 4.98 15.61
C THR A 127 3.40 5.76 14.42
N ASP A 128 3.79 5.07 13.36
CA ASP A 128 4.37 5.63 12.14
C ASP A 128 3.38 5.69 10.97
N LEU A 129 2.16 5.16 11.10
CA LEU A 129 1.14 5.23 10.05
C LEU A 129 0.52 6.64 10.04
N ARG A 130 0.68 7.32 8.91
CA ARG A 130 0.21 8.70 8.70
C ARG A 130 -1.15 8.76 8.01
N ALA A 131 -1.36 7.88 7.04
CA ALA A 131 -2.61 7.73 6.31
C ALA A 131 -2.73 6.34 5.68
N ALA A 132 -3.95 5.92 5.38
CA ALA A 132 -4.20 4.74 4.56
C ALA A 132 -5.44 4.94 3.67
N VAL A 133 -5.44 4.31 2.51
CA VAL A 133 -6.54 4.34 1.54
C VAL A 133 -6.83 2.91 1.11
N VAL A 134 -8.10 2.54 1.05
CA VAL A 134 -8.56 1.32 0.39
C VAL A 134 -9.58 1.74 -0.65
N ASP A 135 -9.24 1.52 -1.91
CA ASP A 135 -10.10 1.79 -3.05
C ASP A 135 -10.25 0.52 -3.86
N LEU A 136 -11.35 -0.20 -3.68
CA LEU A 136 -11.60 -1.48 -4.32
C LEU A 136 -11.88 -1.34 -5.82
N TRP A 137 -12.41 -0.20 -6.25
CA TRP A 137 -12.82 0.03 -7.64
C TRP A 137 -11.85 0.93 -8.40
N GLY A 138 -10.81 1.42 -7.73
CA GLY A 138 -9.85 2.40 -8.24
C GLY A 138 -10.52 3.73 -8.61
N ALA A 139 -11.63 4.10 -7.98
CA ALA A 139 -12.36 5.33 -8.29
C ALA A 139 -11.47 6.58 -8.13
N THR A 140 -10.46 6.49 -7.25
CA THR A 140 -9.54 7.54 -6.86
C THR A 140 -8.12 7.35 -7.41
N GLU A 141 -7.93 6.51 -8.44
CA GLU A 141 -6.62 6.28 -9.08
C GLU A 141 -6.00 7.60 -9.62
N ASP A 142 -6.84 8.51 -10.11
CA ASP A 142 -6.41 9.82 -10.64
C ASP A 142 -6.17 10.88 -9.55
N LEU A 143 -6.49 10.59 -8.27
CA LEU A 143 -6.23 11.54 -7.18
C LEU A 143 -4.76 11.49 -6.77
N ASP A 144 -4.17 12.68 -6.61
CA ASP A 144 -2.82 12.84 -6.06
C ASP A 144 -2.85 12.64 -4.53
N TRP A 145 -2.88 11.37 -4.12
CA TRP A 145 -2.89 10.97 -2.72
C TRP A 145 -1.62 11.42 -1.98
N ASP A 146 -0.47 11.48 -2.65
CA ASP A 146 0.77 11.99 -2.06
C ASP A 146 0.60 13.45 -1.63
N ALA A 147 0.02 14.30 -2.49
CA ALA A 147 -0.26 15.69 -2.19
C ALA A 147 -1.33 15.85 -1.10
N ILE A 148 -2.38 15.02 -1.11
CA ILE A 148 -3.41 15.00 -0.06
C ILE A 148 -2.77 14.68 1.29
N VAL A 149 -2.02 13.58 1.40
CA VAL A 149 -1.40 13.15 2.66
C VAL A 149 -0.32 14.13 3.14
N ALA A 150 0.33 14.83 2.22
CA ALA A 150 1.23 15.95 2.52
C ALA A 150 0.54 17.20 3.10
N GLY A 151 -0.80 17.21 3.22
CA GLY A 151 -1.59 18.32 3.77
C GLY A 151 -2.25 19.21 2.73
N GLY A 152 -2.23 18.80 1.47
CA GLY A 152 -2.96 19.45 0.38
C GLY A 152 -4.48 19.46 0.63
N SER A 153 -5.18 20.32 -0.10
CA SER A 153 -6.64 20.49 0.00
C SER A 153 -7.36 20.00 -1.25
N ILE A 154 -6.79 19.02 -1.95
CA ILE A 154 -7.42 18.39 -3.11
C ILE A 154 -8.67 17.66 -2.60
N PRO A 155 -9.88 17.92 -3.14
CA PRO A 155 -11.09 17.23 -2.71
C PRO A 155 -10.98 15.72 -2.95
N ILE A 156 -11.48 14.93 -2.00
CA ILE A 156 -11.60 13.47 -2.15
C ILE A 156 -12.98 13.15 -2.72
N ASP A 157 -13.10 13.30 -4.05
CA ASP A 157 -14.29 12.99 -4.83
C ASP A 157 -13.89 12.46 -6.22
N PRO A 158 -14.20 11.20 -6.59
CA PRO A 158 -15.00 10.23 -5.84
C PRO A 158 -14.33 9.78 -4.52
N ARG A 159 -15.09 9.12 -3.64
CA ARG A 159 -14.59 8.65 -2.34
C ARG A 159 -14.15 7.19 -2.44
N PRO A 160 -13.03 6.81 -1.80
CA PRO A 160 -12.65 5.41 -1.67
C PRO A 160 -13.53 4.71 -0.62
N GLU A 161 -13.54 3.38 -0.63
CA GLU A 161 -14.25 2.56 0.36
C GLU A 161 -13.79 2.83 1.79
N LEU A 162 -12.50 3.12 1.96
CA LEU A 162 -11.92 3.50 3.24
C LEU A 162 -10.82 4.53 3.08
N VAL A 163 -10.83 5.52 3.96
CA VAL A 163 -9.71 6.44 4.14
C VAL A 163 -9.43 6.62 5.63
N ALA A 164 -8.17 6.48 6.03
CA ALA A 164 -7.70 6.73 7.38
C ALA A 164 -6.74 7.91 7.36
N LEU A 165 -7.08 9.00 8.06
CA LEU A 165 -6.29 10.24 8.09
C LEU A 165 -6.04 10.68 9.53
N ALA A 166 -4.90 11.30 9.79
CA ALA A 166 -4.67 11.99 11.05
C ALA A 166 -5.66 13.17 11.22
N PRO A 167 -6.12 13.50 12.44
CA PRO A 167 -7.16 14.52 12.67
C PRO A 167 -6.94 15.88 11.98
N PRO A 168 -5.71 16.44 11.94
CA PRO A 168 -5.49 17.72 11.25
C PRO A 168 -5.62 17.63 9.72
N LEU A 169 -5.44 16.44 9.15
CA LEU A 169 -5.63 16.18 7.73
C LEU A 169 -7.11 15.91 7.46
N ASP A 170 -7.73 15.04 8.24
CA ASP A 170 -9.17 14.74 8.16
C ASP A 170 -10.04 16.01 8.20
N ALA A 171 -9.72 16.96 9.11
CA ALA A 171 -10.45 18.22 9.24
C ALA A 171 -10.36 19.15 8.01
N ARG A 172 -9.45 18.90 7.06
CA ARG A 172 -9.35 19.65 5.80
C ARG A 172 -10.32 19.15 4.74
N HIS A 173 -10.84 17.94 4.91
CA HIS A 173 -11.71 17.27 3.95
C HIS A 173 -13.14 17.26 4.47
N GLY A 174 -13.78 18.45 4.44
CA GLY A 174 -15.15 18.64 4.91
C GLY A 174 -16.16 17.77 4.15
N GLU A 175 -15.89 17.43 2.90
CA GLU A 175 -16.67 16.50 2.09
C GLU A 175 -16.81 15.11 2.72
N LEU A 176 -15.85 14.70 3.56
CA LEU A 176 -15.89 13.41 4.22
C LEU A 176 -16.75 13.40 5.50
N SER A 177 -17.27 14.55 5.95
CA SER A 177 -18.00 14.68 7.23
C SER A 177 -19.18 13.73 7.37
N GLU A 178 -19.87 13.47 6.26
CA GLU A 178 -21.06 12.62 6.18
C GLU A 178 -20.73 11.12 6.16
N VAL A 179 -19.46 10.75 6.02
CA VAL A 179 -19.03 9.34 6.03
C VAL A 179 -18.91 8.87 7.49
N PRO A 180 -19.50 7.71 7.85
CA PRO A 180 -19.30 7.10 9.17
C PRO A 180 -17.83 6.99 9.51
N HIS A 181 -17.48 7.32 10.76
CA HIS A 181 -16.10 7.28 11.20
C HIS A 181 -15.92 6.53 12.52
N ARG A 182 -14.71 6.01 12.70
CA ARG A 182 -14.20 5.46 13.96
C ARG A 182 -12.76 5.91 14.18
N ARG A 183 -12.26 5.80 15.41
CA ARG A 183 -10.85 6.07 15.72
C ARG A 183 -10.07 4.77 15.86
N ALA A 184 -8.85 4.75 15.34
CA ALA A 184 -7.87 3.70 15.60
C ALA A 184 -6.51 4.37 15.86
N GLY A 185 -6.07 4.33 17.12
CA GLY A 185 -4.92 5.13 17.56
C GLY A 185 -5.14 6.62 17.27
N GLU A 186 -4.17 7.22 16.57
CA GLU A 186 -4.18 8.63 16.19
C GLU A 186 -4.89 8.92 14.86
N LEU A 187 -5.50 7.92 14.22
CA LEU A 187 -6.19 8.08 12.93
C LEU A 187 -7.71 8.15 13.10
N ILE A 188 -8.33 8.96 12.26
CA ILE A 188 -9.76 8.96 11.97
C ILE A 188 -9.95 8.10 10.72
N ILE A 189 -10.67 6.99 10.88
CA ILE A 189 -11.02 6.09 9.78
C ILE A 189 -12.43 6.43 9.34
N ARG A 190 -12.59 6.75 8.07
CA ARG A 190 -13.89 6.93 7.39
C ARG A 190 -14.08 5.78 6.42
N SER A 191 -15.23 5.11 6.51
CA SER A 191 -15.47 3.86 5.78
C SER A 191 -16.92 3.76 5.32
N THR A 192 -17.11 3.23 4.12
CA THR A 192 -18.40 2.72 3.62
C THR A 192 -18.45 1.19 3.56
N LEU A 193 -17.34 0.51 3.89
CA LEU A 193 -17.30 -0.92 4.21
C LEU A 193 -18.00 -1.23 5.54
#